data_AF-A0A965II20-F1
#
_entry.id   AF-A0A965II20-F1
#
_cell.length_a   1.000
_cell.length_b   1.000
_cell.length_c   1.000
_cell.angle_alpha   90.00
_cell.angle_beta   90.00
_cell.angle_gamma   90.00
#
_symmetry.space_group_name_H-M   'P 1'
#
loop_
_entity.id
_entity.type
_entity.pdbx_description
1 polymer ?
#
loop_
_entity_poly.entity_id
_entity_poly.type
_entity_poly.pdbx_seq_one_letter_code
_entity_poly.pdbx_strand_id
1 'polypeptide(L)'
;MKFVDEAFIDIAAGDGGNGCVSFRHEKYKEFGGPNGGDGGRGGHVFAVADPNLNTLVDYRYSRRHEAKRGQHGMGSDMFGHAGDDITLKMPVGT
;
A
#
# COMPACT_ATOMS: atom_id res chain seq x y z
N MET A 1 4.38 13.81 -32.59
CA MET A 1 4.86 12.97 -31.47
C MET A 1 5.24 13.91 -30.34
N LYS A 2 4.65 13.78 -29.14
CA LYS A 2 5.04 14.59 -27.97
C LYS A 2 6.00 13.74 -27.14
N PHE A 3 7.29 14.05 -27.22
CA PHE A 3 8.33 13.41 -26.44
C PHE A 3 8.56 14.22 -25.16
N VAL A 4 8.66 13.53 -24.03
CA VAL A 4 8.94 14.09 -22.72
C VAL A 4 9.92 13.14 -22.04
N ASP A 5 11.11 13.60 -21.72
CA ASP A 5 12.15 12.82 -21.02
C ASP A 5 12.25 13.18 -19.54
N GLU A 6 11.74 14.34 -19.13
CA GLU A 6 11.73 14.79 -17.74
C GLU A 6 10.29 14.94 -17.22
N ALA A 7 10.04 14.35 -16.05
CA ALA A 7 8.78 14.49 -15.33
C ALA A 7 9.02 14.52 -13.82
N PHE A 8 8.29 15.38 -13.11
CA PHE A 8 8.27 15.41 -11.66
C PHE A 8 6.98 14.75 -11.16
N ILE A 9 7.12 13.75 -10.31
CA ILE A 9 6.01 13.02 -9.71
C ILE A 9 6.15 12.95 -8.19
N ASP A 10 5.01 12.99 -7.51
CA ASP A 10 4.87 12.77 -6.08
C ASP A 10 4.53 11.30 -5.84
N ILE A 11 5.35 10.64 -5.04
CA ILE A 11 5.21 9.23 -4.69
C ILE A 11 4.95 9.11 -3.19
N ALA A 12 3.93 8.34 -2.82
CA ALA A 12 3.68 7.94 -1.44
C ALA A 12 3.50 6.42 -1.35
N ALA A 13 4.22 5.78 -0.44
CA ALA A 13 3.93 4.41 -0.05
C ALA A 13 2.62 4.35 0.76
N GLY A 14 2.08 3.16 0.92
CA GLY A 14 0.94 2.94 1.79
C GLY A 14 1.37 3.02 3.25
N ASP A 15 0.54 3.64 4.07
CA ASP A 15 0.72 3.57 5.51
C ASP A 15 0.45 2.14 6.03
N GLY A 16 1.03 1.82 7.19
CA GLY A 16 0.65 0.63 7.94
C GLY A 16 -0.79 0.72 8.46
N GLY A 17 -1.43 -0.43 8.57
CA GLY A 17 -2.62 -0.58 9.38
C GLY A 17 -2.27 -0.48 10.87
N ASN A 18 -3.14 0.11 11.66
CA ASN A 18 -3.01 0.08 13.12
C ASN A 18 -3.38 -1.31 13.67
N GLY A 19 -2.72 -1.74 14.74
CA GLY A 19 -3.15 -2.90 15.52
C GLY A 19 -4.47 -2.68 16.26
N CYS A 20 -5.07 -3.77 16.71
CA CYS A 20 -6.32 -3.76 17.45
C CYS A 20 -6.06 -4.03 18.94
N VAL A 21 -6.74 -3.29 19.82
CA VAL A 21 -6.83 -3.67 21.24
C VAL A 21 -8.21 -4.30 21.44
N SER A 22 -8.25 -5.61 21.68
CA SER A 22 -9.48 -6.38 21.86
C SER A 22 -9.29 -7.47 22.90
N PHE A 23 -10.39 -7.88 23.55
CA PHE A 23 -10.43 -8.97 24.52
C PHE A 23 -11.55 -9.95 24.16
N ARG A 24 -11.36 -11.24 24.45
CA ARG A 24 -12.39 -12.27 24.22
C ARG A 24 -13.53 -12.10 25.22
N HIS A 25 -14.77 -12.03 24.72
CA HIS A 25 -15.97 -11.94 25.54
C HIS A 25 -16.82 -13.20 25.34
N GLU A 26 -16.79 -14.10 26.33
CA GLU A 26 -17.49 -15.39 26.29
C GLU A 26 -18.38 -15.53 27.54
N LYS A 27 -19.62 -15.99 27.35
CA LYS A 27 -20.68 -15.98 28.38
C LYS A 27 -20.31 -16.63 29.72
N TYR A 28 -19.34 -17.56 29.75
CA TYR A 28 -18.93 -18.30 30.94
C TYR A 28 -17.43 -18.14 31.28
N LYS A 29 -16.79 -17.10 30.76
CA LYS A 29 -15.37 -16.82 30.99
C LYS A 29 -15.19 -15.36 31.39
N GLU A 30 -14.93 -15.12 32.67
CA GLU A 30 -14.78 -13.77 33.23
C GLU A 30 -13.60 -13.00 32.63
N PHE A 31 -12.47 -13.68 32.40
CA PHE A 31 -11.28 -13.10 31.75
C PHE A 31 -10.93 -13.86 30.48
N GLY A 32 -11.36 -13.35 29.33
CA GLY A 32 -11.13 -14.01 28.04
C GLY A 32 -9.69 -13.99 27.53
N GLY A 33 -8.89 -13.01 27.99
CA GLY A 33 -7.55 -12.69 27.48
C GLY A 33 -7.60 -11.74 26.27
N PRO A 34 -6.47 -11.10 25.92
CA PRO A 34 -6.37 -10.25 24.74
C PRO A 34 -6.48 -11.09 23.45
N ASN A 35 -7.13 -10.56 22.43
CA ASN A 35 -7.27 -11.18 21.10
C ASN A 35 -7.28 -10.13 19.96
N GLY A 36 -6.54 -9.05 20.13
CA GLY A 36 -6.38 -8.05 19.09
C GLY A 36 -5.29 -8.45 18.10
N GLY A 37 -5.61 -8.47 16.80
CA GLY A 37 -4.63 -8.69 15.74
C GLY A 37 -3.81 -7.45 15.40
N ASP A 38 -2.66 -7.66 14.76
CA ASP A 38 -1.80 -6.60 14.24
C ASP A 38 -2.37 -6.01 12.93
N GLY A 39 -1.96 -4.79 12.61
CA GLY A 39 -2.28 -4.17 11.32
C GLY A 39 -1.39 -4.70 10.19
N GLY A 40 -1.93 -4.64 8.97
CA GLY A 40 -1.22 -5.05 7.77
C GLY A 40 -0.19 -4.03 7.31
N ARG A 41 0.82 -4.50 6.58
CA ARG A 41 1.81 -3.64 5.92
C ARG A 41 1.13 -2.73 4.89
N GLY A 42 1.59 -1.50 4.75
CA GLY A 42 1.24 -0.68 3.59
C GLY A 42 1.82 -1.24 2.28
N GLY A 43 1.22 -0.83 1.17
CA GLY A 43 1.69 -1.16 -0.17
C GLY A 43 2.96 -0.39 -0.53
N HIS A 44 3.77 -0.99 -1.39
CA HIS A 44 4.97 -0.39 -1.97
C HIS A 44 4.68 0.29 -3.30
N VAL A 45 5.59 1.17 -3.70
CA VAL A 45 5.62 1.75 -5.04
C VAL A 45 6.87 1.28 -5.75
N PHE A 46 6.71 0.62 -6.89
CA PHE A 46 7.82 0.13 -7.70
C PHE A 46 7.92 0.91 -9.01
N ALA A 47 9.13 1.30 -9.39
CA ALA A 47 9.43 1.73 -10.75
C ALA A 47 9.97 0.53 -11.54
N VAL A 48 9.36 0.22 -12.69
CA VAL A 48 9.73 -0.93 -13.53
C VAL A 48 9.98 -0.46 -14.95
N ALA A 49 11.15 -0.79 -15.48
CA ALA A 49 11.49 -0.50 -16.86
C ALA A 49 10.67 -1.40 -17.82
N ASP A 50 10.02 -0.78 -18.82
CA ASP A 50 9.25 -1.45 -19.87
C ASP A 50 9.81 -1.04 -21.24
N PRO A 51 10.33 -2.00 -22.05
CA PRO A 51 10.92 -1.71 -23.35
C PRO A 51 9.90 -1.23 -24.41
N ASN A 52 8.61 -1.33 -24.13
CA ASN A 52 7.55 -0.86 -25.03
C ASN A 52 7.20 0.62 -24.82
N LEU A 53 7.75 1.26 -23.78
CA LEU A 53 7.55 2.67 -23.49
C LEU A 53 8.71 3.51 -24.01
N ASN A 54 8.39 4.65 -24.64
CA ASN A 54 9.35 5.53 -25.29
C ASN A 54 9.39 6.96 -24.71
N THR A 55 8.47 7.31 -23.80
CA THR A 55 8.30 8.68 -23.29
C THR A 55 7.69 8.67 -21.90
N LEU A 56 7.96 9.69 -21.08
CA LEU A 56 7.38 9.90 -19.74
C LEU A 56 6.09 10.74 -19.79
N VAL A 57 5.44 10.83 -20.94
CA VAL A 57 4.27 11.72 -21.14
C VAL A 57 3.13 11.45 -20.14
N ASP A 58 2.94 10.20 -19.73
CA ASP A 58 1.87 9.80 -18.79
C ASP A 58 2.08 10.41 -17.40
N TYR A 59 3.33 10.53 -16.96
CA TYR A 59 3.72 11.13 -15.67
C TYR A 59 3.57 12.65 -15.63
N ARG A 60 3.37 13.29 -16.78
CA ARG A 60 3.06 14.73 -16.81
C ARG A 60 1.61 15.01 -16.43
N TYR A 61 0.70 14.09 -16.76
CA TYR A 61 -0.73 14.23 -16.52
C TYR A 61 -1.13 13.68 -15.14
N SER A 62 -0.62 12.50 -14.78
CA SER A 62 -0.77 11.94 -13.44
C SER A 62 0.48 12.22 -12.63
N ARG A 63 0.42 13.21 -11.73
CA ARG A 63 1.58 13.58 -10.91
C ARG A 63 1.67 12.85 -9.59
N ARG A 64 0.56 12.33 -9.05
CA ARG A 64 0.51 11.72 -7.71
C ARG A 64 0.22 10.24 -7.81
N HIS A 65 1.10 9.42 -7.22
CA HIS A 65 1.02 7.98 -7.23
C HIS A 65 1.13 7.45 -5.80
N GLU A 66 0.07 6.81 -5.32
CA GLU A 66 -0.02 6.32 -3.93
C GLU A 66 -0.34 4.84 -3.89
N ALA A 67 0.46 4.08 -3.15
CA ALA A 67 0.15 2.69 -2.84
C ALA A 67 -0.96 2.61 -1.76
N LYS A 68 -1.61 1.45 -1.66
CA LYS A 68 -2.73 1.29 -0.72
C LYS A 68 -2.24 1.14 0.71
N ARG A 69 -2.99 1.72 1.64
CA ARG A 69 -2.80 1.52 3.07
C ARG A 69 -3.10 0.07 3.48
N GLY A 70 -2.33 -0.47 4.43
CA GLY A 70 -2.63 -1.76 5.05
C GLY A 70 -3.89 -1.73 5.90
N GLN A 71 -4.61 -2.84 6.00
CA GLN A 71 -5.82 -2.91 6.81
C GLN A 71 -5.49 -2.93 8.31
N HIS A 72 -6.42 -2.43 9.12
CA HIS A 72 -6.32 -2.53 10.56
C HIS A 72 -6.43 -3.98 11.03
N GLY A 73 -5.75 -4.30 12.13
CA GLY A 73 -6.04 -5.52 12.87
C GLY A 73 -7.47 -5.50 13.42
N MET A 74 -8.00 -6.66 13.72
CA MET A 74 -9.34 -6.85 14.26
C MET A 74 -9.29 -7.77 15.49
N GLY A 75 -10.40 -7.84 16.23
CA GLY A 75 -10.54 -8.81 17.32
C GLY A 75 -10.52 -10.25 16.79
N SER A 76 -10.47 -11.22 17.70
CA SER A 76 -10.35 -12.64 17.38
C SER A 76 -9.05 -13.01 16.66
N ASP A 77 -7.95 -12.34 17.02
CA ASP A 77 -6.60 -12.58 16.48
C ASP A 77 -6.55 -12.41 14.95
N MET A 78 -7.39 -11.55 14.41
CA MET A 78 -7.50 -11.29 12.99
C MET A 78 -6.51 -10.21 12.56
N PHE A 79 -5.44 -10.63 11.88
CA PHE A 79 -4.42 -9.74 11.34
C PHE A 79 -4.92 -8.97 10.10
N GLY A 80 -4.56 -7.69 10.01
CA GLY A 80 -4.90 -6.86 8.86
C GLY A 80 -4.16 -7.30 7.58
N HIS A 81 -4.86 -7.27 6.46
CA HIS A 81 -4.26 -7.56 5.15
C HIS A 81 -3.28 -6.47 4.72
N ALA A 82 -2.26 -6.86 3.94
CA ALA A 82 -1.35 -5.91 3.34
C ALA A 82 -2.08 -5.01 2.33
N GLY A 83 -1.66 -3.76 2.22
CA GLY A 83 -2.11 -2.87 1.16
C GLY A 83 -1.51 -3.28 -0.18
N ASP A 84 -2.30 -3.15 -1.25
CA ASP A 84 -1.85 -3.40 -2.61
C ASP A 84 -0.70 -2.48 -3.02
N ASP A 85 0.34 -3.09 -3.57
CA ASP A 85 1.46 -2.39 -4.18
C ASP A 85 1.03 -1.78 -5.52
N ILE A 86 1.69 -0.70 -5.95
CA ILE A 86 1.51 -0.11 -7.29
C ILE A 86 2.82 -0.17 -8.08
N THR A 87 2.69 -0.36 -9.40
CA THR A 87 3.83 -0.41 -10.31
C THR A 87 3.73 0.72 -11.33
N LEU A 88 4.77 1.54 -11.38
CA LEU A 88 4.97 2.63 -12.32
C LEU A 88 5.88 2.14 -13.44
N LYS A 89 5.34 2.02 -14.65
CA LYS A 89 6.11 1.57 -15.82
C LYS A 89 6.82 2.74 -16.49
N MET A 90 8.11 2.61 -16.73
CA MET A 90 8.94 3.68 -17.32
C MET A 90 9.74 3.15 -18.51
N PRO A 91 10.09 3.99 -19.51
CA PRO A 91 11.03 3.61 -20.56
C PRO A 91 12.35 3.09 -20.00
N VAL A 92 12.98 2.15 -20.71
CA VAL A 92 14.34 1.72 -20.39
C VAL A 92 15.30 2.90 -20.50
N GLY A 93 16.12 3.12 -19.47
CA GLY A 93 17.06 4.24 -19.39
C GLY A 93 16.52 5.49 -18.67
N THR A 94 15.34 5.38 -18.04
CA THR A 94 14.83 6.35 -17.06
C THR A 94 15.61 6.26 -15.75
#